data_AF-A0A9X0C5A0-F1
#
_entry.id   AF-A0A9X0C5A0-F1
#
_cell.length_a   1.000
_cell.length_b   1.000
_cell.length_c   1.000
_cell.angle_alpha   90.00
_cell.angle_beta   90.00
_cell.angle_gamma   90.00
#
_symmetry.space_group_name_H-M   'P 1'
#
loop_
_entity.id
_entity.type
_entity.pdbx_description
1 polymer ?
#
loop_
_entity_poly.entity_id
_entity_poly.type
_entity_poly.pdbx_seq_one_letter_code
_entity_poly.pdbx_strand_id
1 'polypeptide(L)'
;MVRCPGCSHWQELRAFRIGSTRNHWVPATVSACEFRNWDESENTITDTFIDGLSCNHCFAKYHGRSNLAEVLVKWLDYCLDSERVRLAFMLSAAWDRLGKQYRKFERVSSIYEVKDVVLDILPVAAKLKTHDFHNIGLTEILTLRMAFPKWVTAWGNLDHETRSFVEHSTWNESCKNFHLWFENYHAIEAHLVWVIQCEMEMAEKDRGDDLTDWVLSREGRTLT
;
A
#
# COMPACT_ATOMS: atom_id res chain seq x y z
N MET A 1 -8.96 5.52 18.33
CA MET A 1 -9.44 6.90 18.58
C MET A 1 -8.48 7.57 19.56
N VAL A 2 -8.30 8.89 19.46
CA VAL A 2 -7.43 9.70 20.32
C VAL A 2 -8.24 10.90 20.82
N ARG A 3 -8.07 11.30 22.09
CA ARG A 3 -8.74 12.47 22.65
C ARG A 3 -7.96 13.72 22.29
N CYS A 4 -8.58 14.67 21.60
CA CYS A 4 -7.91 15.89 21.17
C CYS A 4 -7.61 16.80 22.39
N PRO A 5 -6.35 17.21 22.64
CA PRO A 5 -5.99 18.13 23.71
C PRO A 5 -6.73 19.48 23.63
N GLY A 6 -6.90 20.02 22.41
CA GLY A 6 -7.52 21.33 22.20
C GLY A 6 -9.03 21.40 22.44
N CYS A 7 -9.79 20.35 22.12
CA CYS A 7 -11.25 20.35 22.29
C CYS A 7 -11.78 19.28 23.25
N SER A 8 -10.92 18.42 23.80
CA SER A 8 -11.26 17.32 24.72
C SER A 8 -12.21 16.24 24.16
N HIS A 9 -12.50 16.23 22.86
CA HIS A 9 -13.35 15.22 22.21
C HIS A 9 -12.54 14.04 21.67
N TRP A 10 -13.15 12.86 21.66
CA TRP A 10 -12.60 11.67 21.00
C TRP A 10 -12.73 11.79 19.49
N GLN A 11 -11.63 11.58 18.79
CA GLN A 11 -11.55 11.67 17.34
C GLN A 11 -10.86 10.43 16.75
N GLU A 12 -11.16 10.13 15.50
CA GLU A 12 -10.42 9.11 14.74
C GLU A 12 -8.98 9.55 14.50
N LEU A 13 -8.04 8.60 14.35
CA LEU A 13 -6.61 8.92 14.15
C LEU A 13 -6.37 9.83 12.92
N ARG A 14 -7.17 9.65 11.86
CA ARG A 14 -7.10 10.49 10.65
C ARG A 14 -7.36 11.98 10.92
N ALA A 15 -8.06 12.32 12.01
CA ALA A 15 -8.32 13.72 12.38
C ALA A 15 -7.04 14.48 12.77
N PHE A 16 -5.99 13.74 13.13
CA PHE A 16 -4.72 14.31 13.60
C PHE A 16 -3.65 14.30 12.51
N ARG A 17 -4.00 13.90 11.28
CA ARG A 17 -3.08 13.85 10.13
C ARG A 17 -1.81 13.07 10.50
N ILE A 18 -1.96 11.91 11.13
CA ILE A 18 -0.83 11.04 11.47
C ILE A 18 -0.75 9.94 10.42
N GLY A 19 0.47 9.61 10.01
CA GLY A 19 0.76 8.56 9.05
C GLY A 19 2.20 8.09 9.27
N SER A 20 2.44 6.80 9.04
CA SER A 20 3.79 6.23 9.07
C SER A 20 3.92 5.27 7.90
N THR A 21 5.15 4.97 7.49
CA THR A 21 5.48 3.97 6.46
C THR A 21 4.92 2.57 6.73
N ARG A 22 4.36 2.33 7.91
CA ARG A 22 3.61 1.11 8.25
C ARG A 22 2.13 1.46 8.43
N ASN A 23 1.31 1.09 7.44
CA ASN A 23 -0.15 1.32 7.39
C ASN A 23 -0.98 0.59 8.45
N HIS A 24 -0.32 -0.05 9.41
CA HIS A 24 -0.94 -0.63 10.58
C HIS A 24 -0.34 0.04 11.81
N TRP A 25 -1.15 0.89 12.46
CA TRP A 25 -0.92 1.28 13.84
C TRP A 25 -0.99 0.02 14.71
N VAL A 26 0.13 -0.70 14.79
CA VAL A 26 0.29 -1.81 15.72
C VAL A 26 1.25 -1.33 16.80
N PRO A 27 0.75 -0.97 17.99
CA PRO A 27 1.60 -0.95 19.17
C PRO A 27 1.82 -2.40 19.58
N ALA A 28 2.65 -3.13 18.83
CA ALA A 28 3.18 -4.41 19.28
C ALA A 28 4.52 -4.10 19.91
N THR A 29 4.56 -4.13 21.25
CA THR A 29 5.55 -4.73 22.18
C THR A 29 7.01 -4.98 21.74
N VAL A 30 7.45 -4.43 20.62
CA VAL A 30 8.77 -4.57 20.04
C VAL A 30 9.49 -3.26 20.35
N SER A 31 10.62 -3.39 21.05
CA SER A 31 11.56 -2.33 21.39
C SER A 31 11.56 -1.20 20.35
N ALA A 32 11.05 -0.03 20.75
CA ALA A 32 11.11 1.27 20.09
C ALA A 32 11.89 1.31 18.77
N CYS A 33 11.35 0.73 17.70
CA CYS A 33 11.74 1.15 16.37
C CYS A 33 11.12 2.54 16.19
N GLU A 34 11.96 3.54 15.96
CA GLU A 34 11.62 4.95 15.73
C GLU A 34 10.49 5.05 14.69
N PHE A 35 9.24 5.14 15.15
CA PHE A 35 8.10 5.37 14.27
C PHE A 35 8.20 6.81 13.75
N ARG A 36 8.66 6.96 12.51
CA ARG A 36 8.70 8.26 11.83
C ARG A 36 7.31 8.62 11.33
N ASN A 37 6.94 9.88 11.53
CA ASN A 37 5.73 10.46 10.97
C ASN A 37 5.93 10.75 9.46
N TRP A 38 4.83 11.01 8.76
CA TRP A 38 4.83 11.27 7.31
C TRP A 38 5.56 12.55 6.89
N ASP A 39 5.71 13.51 7.79
CA ASP A 39 6.36 14.80 7.52
C ASP A 39 7.89 14.75 7.59
N GLU A 40 8.46 13.54 7.65
CA GLU A 40 9.91 13.25 7.74
C GLU A 40 10.62 13.97 8.88
N SER A 41 9.88 14.60 9.80
CA SER A 41 10.46 15.17 10.99
C SER A 41 11.14 14.03 11.75
N GLU A 42 12.42 14.23 12.12
CA GLU A 42 13.22 13.25 12.87
C GLU A 42 12.60 12.89 14.23
N ASN A 43 11.44 13.47 14.56
CA ASN A 43 10.64 13.14 15.70
C ASN A 43 10.00 11.76 15.50
N THR A 44 10.62 10.78 16.15
CA THR A 44 9.90 9.57 16.57
C THR A 44 8.55 10.00 17.18
N ILE A 45 7.46 9.31 16.83
CA ILE A 45 6.16 9.51 17.48
C ILE A 45 6.34 9.20 18.97
N THR A 46 6.55 10.24 19.78
CA THR A 46 6.65 10.19 21.25
C THR A 46 5.32 10.57 21.89
N ASP A 47 5.17 10.32 23.19
CA ASP A 47 4.02 10.82 23.95
C ASP A 47 3.90 12.35 23.84
N THR A 48 5.05 13.06 23.87
CA THR A 48 5.08 14.53 23.69
C THR A 48 4.63 14.98 22.30
N PHE A 49 4.92 14.20 21.25
CA PHE A 49 4.37 14.46 19.92
C PHE A 49 2.85 14.31 19.93
N ILE A 50 2.34 13.21 20.51
CA ILE A 50 0.90 12.93 20.60
C ILE A 50 0.16 14.02 21.39
N ASP A 51 0.73 14.48 22.51
CA ASP A 51 0.17 15.56 23.33
C ASP A 51 0.13 16.91 22.60
N GLY A 52 1.00 17.11 21.61
CA GLY A 52 1.03 18.29 20.75
C GLY A 52 0.04 18.24 19.57
N LEU A 53 -0.61 17.10 19.32
CA LEU A 53 -1.50 16.95 18.18
C LEU A 53 -2.82 17.69 18.38
N SER A 54 -3.38 18.17 17.26
CA SER A 54 -4.70 18.78 17.22
C SER A 54 -5.55 18.14 16.12
N CYS A 55 -6.84 17.92 16.40
CA CYS A 55 -7.78 17.48 15.36
C CYS A 55 -7.92 18.55 14.27
N ASN A 56 -8.48 18.20 13.11
CA ASN A 56 -8.62 19.14 11.98
C ASN A 56 -9.36 20.43 12.38
N HIS A 57 -10.40 20.34 13.21
CA HIS A 57 -11.10 21.50 13.75
C HIS A 57 -10.22 22.42 14.60
N CYS A 58 -9.49 21.87 15.57
CA CYS A 58 -8.60 22.66 16.41
C CYS A 58 -7.47 23.25 15.57
N PHE A 59 -6.88 22.47 14.66
CA PHE A 59 -5.84 22.94 13.75
C PHE A 59 -6.33 24.12 12.90
N ALA A 60 -7.48 23.99 12.24
CA ALA A 60 -8.06 25.07 11.44
C ALA A 60 -8.39 26.32 12.27
N LYS A 61 -8.84 26.15 13.52
CA LYS A 61 -9.13 27.28 14.43
C LYS A 61 -7.87 28.07 14.78
N TYR A 62 -6.74 27.40 15.00
CA TYR A 62 -5.48 28.05 15.40
C TYR A 62 -4.62 28.51 14.23
N HIS A 63 -4.56 27.72 13.15
CA HIS A 63 -3.67 27.96 12.01
C HIS A 63 -4.38 28.45 10.76
N GLY A 64 -5.73 28.45 10.74
CA GLY A 64 -6.51 28.84 9.58
C GLY A 64 -6.78 27.68 8.60
N ARG A 65 -7.81 27.86 7.79
CA ARG A 65 -8.27 26.84 6.81
C ARG A 65 -7.25 26.60 5.69
N SER A 66 -6.61 27.65 5.18
CA SER A 66 -5.61 27.52 4.11
C SER A 66 -4.41 26.67 4.53
N ASN A 67 -3.94 26.82 5.77
CA ASN A 67 -2.88 25.97 6.31
C ASN A 67 -3.34 24.53 6.49
N LEU A 68 -4.60 24.31 6.90
CA LEU A 68 -5.16 22.97 6.97
C LEU A 68 -5.21 22.32 5.57
N ALA A 69 -5.65 23.06 4.56
CA ALA A 69 -5.70 22.61 3.17
C ALA A 69 -4.33 22.14 2.68
N GLU A 70 -3.29 22.95 2.88
CA GLU A 70 -1.92 22.60 2.48
C GLU A 70 -1.42 21.33 3.17
N VAL A 71 -1.62 21.21 4.49
CA VAL A 71 -1.17 20.03 5.25
C VAL A 71 -1.96 18.79 4.87
N LEU A 72 -3.27 18.89 4.62
CA LEU A 72 -4.09 17.76 4.19
C LEU A 72 -3.68 17.22 2.83
N VAL A 73 -3.35 18.11 1.88
CA VAL A 73 -2.86 17.70 0.56
C VAL A 73 -1.56 16.91 0.71
N LYS A 74 -0.56 17.44 1.43
CA LYS A 74 0.73 16.76 1.64
C LYS A 74 0.57 15.44 2.39
N TRP A 75 -0.28 15.42 3.43
CA TRP A 75 -0.54 14.22 4.20
C TRP A 75 -1.20 13.12 3.38
N LEU A 76 -2.23 13.47 2.59
CA LEU A 76 -2.94 12.51 1.75
C LEU A 76 -2.05 12.01 0.61
N ASP A 77 -1.27 12.89 -0.03
CA ASP A 77 -0.29 12.53 -1.05
C ASP A 77 0.70 11.49 -0.51
N TYR A 78 1.28 11.73 0.67
CA TYR A 78 2.14 10.75 1.34
C TYR A 78 1.45 9.41 1.61
N CYS A 79 0.20 9.45 2.10
CA CYS A 79 -0.56 8.22 2.37
C CYS A 79 -0.82 7.42 1.09
N LEU A 80 -1.16 8.09 -0.01
CA LEU A 80 -1.38 7.46 -1.30
C LEU A 80 -0.07 6.87 -1.84
N ASP A 81 1.01 7.63 -1.81
CA ASP A 81 2.34 7.20 -2.26
C ASP A 81 2.81 5.93 -1.52
N SER A 82 2.71 5.95 -0.19
CA SER A 82 3.09 4.81 0.65
C SER A 82 2.23 3.57 0.36
N GLU A 83 0.93 3.75 0.20
CA GLU A 83 0.01 2.66 -0.12
C GLU A 83 0.23 2.13 -1.54
N ARG A 84 0.53 3.00 -2.52
CA ARG A 84 0.89 2.62 -3.88
C ARG A 84 2.12 1.72 -3.89
N VAL A 85 3.20 2.14 -3.22
CA VAL A 85 4.43 1.36 -3.11
C VAL A 85 4.15 -0.01 -2.48
N ARG A 86 3.38 -0.04 -1.39
CA ARG A 86 3.01 -1.28 -0.69
C ARG A 86 2.21 -2.23 -1.59
N LEU A 87 1.18 -1.73 -2.26
CA LEU A 87 0.31 -2.52 -3.13
C LEU A 87 1.05 -2.98 -4.39
N ALA A 88 1.86 -2.14 -5.01
CA ALA A 88 2.69 -2.50 -6.16
C ALA A 88 3.72 -3.58 -5.78
N PHE A 89 4.33 -3.48 -4.60
CA PHE A 89 5.17 -4.55 -4.06
C PHE A 89 4.38 -5.85 -3.88
N MET A 90 3.23 -5.81 -3.20
CA MET A 90 2.40 -7.01 -2.99
C MET A 90 1.97 -7.67 -4.30
N LEU A 91 1.51 -6.86 -5.27
CA LEU A 91 1.05 -7.35 -6.57
C LEU A 91 2.18 -8.04 -7.33
N SER A 92 3.38 -7.45 -7.30
CA SER A 92 4.44 -7.78 -8.25
C SER A 92 5.52 -8.71 -7.67
N ALA A 93 5.71 -8.72 -6.35
CA ALA A 93 6.68 -9.59 -5.68
C ALA A 93 6.38 -11.07 -5.92
N ALA A 94 5.10 -11.46 -5.98
CA ALA A 94 4.71 -12.83 -6.25
C ALA A 94 5.14 -13.30 -7.65
N TRP A 95 4.95 -12.43 -8.63
CA TRP A 95 5.33 -12.65 -10.02
C TRP A 95 6.84 -12.74 -10.22
N ASP A 96 7.63 -11.85 -9.59
CA ASP A 96 9.09 -11.92 -9.66
C ASP A 96 9.63 -13.24 -9.07
N ARG A 97 9.08 -13.69 -7.95
CA ARG A 97 9.49 -14.96 -7.34
C ARG A 97 9.08 -16.16 -8.19
N LEU A 98 7.88 -16.16 -8.76
CA LEU A 98 7.45 -17.18 -9.72
C LEU A 98 8.44 -17.26 -10.89
N GLY A 99 8.77 -16.12 -11.50
CA GLY A 99 9.71 -16.08 -12.64
C GLY A 99 11.14 -16.50 -12.28
N LYS A 100 11.63 -16.16 -11.08
CA LYS A 100 12.94 -16.65 -10.58
C LYS A 100 12.96 -18.17 -10.43
N GLN A 101 11.83 -18.78 -10.08
CA GLN A 101 11.75 -20.19 -9.71
C GLN A 101 11.44 -21.07 -10.91
N TYR A 102 10.60 -20.59 -11.83
CA TYR A 102 10.51 -21.15 -13.18
C TYR A 102 11.91 -21.27 -13.83
N ARG A 103 12.73 -20.21 -13.79
CA ARG A 103 14.11 -20.25 -14.33
C ARG A 103 15.03 -21.26 -13.65
N LYS A 104 14.77 -21.63 -12.39
CA LYS A 104 15.53 -22.69 -11.70
C LYS A 104 15.00 -24.06 -12.09
N PHE A 105 13.69 -24.23 -12.16
CA PHE A 105 13.06 -25.50 -12.49
C PHE A 105 13.26 -25.89 -13.96
N GLU A 106 13.20 -24.94 -14.90
CA GLU A 106 13.45 -25.16 -16.34
C GLU A 106 14.84 -25.78 -16.60
N ARG A 107 15.80 -25.63 -15.66
CA ARG A 107 17.12 -26.28 -15.75
C ARG A 107 17.09 -27.77 -15.42
N VAL A 108 16.03 -28.25 -14.78
CA VAL A 108 15.92 -29.61 -14.22
C VAL A 108 14.74 -30.37 -14.83
N SER A 109 13.66 -29.69 -15.21
CA SER A 109 12.48 -30.26 -15.86
C SER A 109 11.69 -29.17 -16.62
N SER A 110 11.11 -29.53 -17.76
CA SER A 110 10.33 -28.62 -18.60
C SER A 110 8.88 -28.55 -18.13
N ILE A 111 8.47 -27.46 -17.48
CA ILE A 111 7.05 -27.14 -17.22
C ILE A 111 6.56 -26.27 -18.37
N TYR A 112 5.93 -26.87 -19.37
CA TYR A 112 5.43 -26.13 -20.52
C TYR A 112 4.20 -25.29 -20.17
N GLU A 113 3.40 -25.73 -19.19
CA GLU A 113 2.14 -25.14 -18.77
C GLU A 113 2.31 -23.71 -18.22
N VAL A 114 3.45 -23.44 -17.58
CA VAL A 114 3.73 -22.18 -16.87
C VAL A 114 4.64 -21.26 -17.67
N LYS A 115 5.31 -21.79 -18.70
CA LYS A 115 6.32 -21.08 -19.49
C LYS A 115 5.81 -19.79 -20.09
N ASP A 116 4.73 -19.86 -20.87
CA ASP A 116 4.22 -18.69 -21.59
C ASP A 116 3.71 -17.61 -20.63
N VAL A 117 3.09 -18.04 -19.52
CA VAL A 117 2.63 -17.13 -18.46
C VAL A 117 3.81 -16.41 -17.82
N VAL A 118 4.89 -17.12 -17.50
CA VAL A 118 6.09 -16.52 -16.89
C VAL A 118 6.80 -15.61 -17.87
N LEU A 119 6.92 -15.98 -19.15
CA LEU A 119 7.57 -15.16 -20.15
C LEU A 119 6.83 -13.84 -20.39
N ASP A 120 5.49 -13.87 -20.44
CA ASP A 120 4.65 -12.68 -20.60
C ASP A 120 4.84 -11.64 -19.47
N ILE A 121 5.08 -12.10 -18.24
CA ILE A 121 5.21 -11.22 -17.05
C ILE A 121 6.64 -10.75 -16.77
N LEU A 122 7.66 -11.38 -17.37
CA LEU A 122 9.08 -11.08 -17.10
C LEU A 122 9.44 -9.59 -17.31
N PRO A 123 8.94 -8.89 -18.34
CA PRO A 123 9.21 -7.46 -18.51
C PRO A 123 8.68 -6.61 -17.36
N VAL A 124 7.49 -6.94 -16.84
CA VAL A 124 6.90 -6.24 -15.68
C VAL A 124 7.71 -6.56 -14.42
N ALA A 125 8.07 -7.82 -14.20
CA ALA A 125 8.90 -8.22 -13.08
C ALA A 125 10.31 -7.60 -13.12
N ALA A 126 10.86 -7.34 -14.31
CA ALA A 126 12.17 -6.71 -14.46
C ALA A 126 12.19 -5.25 -13.98
N LYS A 127 11.07 -4.52 -14.13
CA LYS A 127 10.93 -3.14 -13.62
C LYS A 127 11.01 -3.06 -12.09
N LEU A 128 10.79 -4.18 -11.38
CA LEU A 128 10.88 -4.24 -9.92
C LEU A 128 12.31 -4.36 -9.39
N LYS A 129 13.28 -4.70 -10.24
CA LYS A 129 14.68 -4.89 -9.80
C LYS A 129 15.31 -3.59 -9.29
N THR A 130 14.79 -2.44 -9.70
CA THR A 130 15.21 -1.12 -9.22
C THR A 130 14.57 -0.75 -7.89
N HIS A 131 13.68 -1.57 -7.32
CA HIS A 131 12.81 -1.23 -6.18
C HIS A 131 11.98 0.05 -6.40
N ASP A 132 11.82 0.44 -7.66
CA ASP A 132 11.04 1.60 -8.08
C ASP A 132 9.60 1.13 -8.37
N PHE A 133 8.83 0.99 -7.30
CA PHE A 133 7.44 0.50 -7.37
C PHE A 133 6.49 1.52 -7.99
N HIS A 134 6.91 2.79 -8.11
CA HIS A 134 6.18 3.83 -8.84
C HIS A 134 6.11 3.56 -10.34
N ASN A 135 7.08 2.82 -10.89
CA ASN A 135 7.06 2.43 -12.31
C ASN A 135 6.00 1.38 -12.68
N ILE A 136 5.26 0.84 -11.69
CA ILE A 136 4.10 -0.01 -11.95
C ILE A 136 2.88 0.89 -12.20
N GLY A 137 2.61 1.16 -13.48
CA GLY A 137 1.45 1.93 -13.94
C GLY A 137 0.29 1.05 -14.39
N LEU A 138 -0.75 1.67 -14.92
CA LEU A 138 -1.96 0.97 -15.38
C LEU A 138 -1.67 -0.08 -16.47
N THR A 139 -0.70 0.17 -17.35
CA THR A 139 -0.31 -0.78 -18.42
C THR A 139 0.30 -2.06 -17.85
N GLU A 140 1.19 -1.93 -16.87
CA GLU A 140 1.78 -3.07 -16.16
C GLU A 140 0.70 -3.85 -15.41
N ILE A 141 -0.20 -3.15 -14.73
CA ILE A 141 -1.33 -3.78 -14.01
C ILE A 141 -2.22 -4.56 -14.98
N LEU A 142 -2.55 -4.00 -16.14
CA LEU A 142 -3.33 -4.70 -17.17
C LEU A 142 -2.63 -5.96 -17.68
N THR A 143 -1.30 -5.89 -17.85
CA THR A 143 -0.50 -7.06 -18.26
C THR A 143 -0.60 -8.16 -17.21
N LEU A 144 -0.44 -7.83 -15.93
CA LEU A 144 -0.55 -8.79 -14.84
C LEU A 144 -1.98 -9.34 -14.72
N ARG A 145 -3.01 -8.49 -14.87
CA ARG A 145 -4.43 -8.88 -14.90
C ARG A 145 -4.69 -9.93 -15.99
N MET A 146 -4.13 -9.75 -17.19
CA MET A 146 -4.28 -10.71 -18.28
C MET A 146 -3.50 -12.02 -18.04
N ALA A 147 -2.36 -11.94 -17.35
CA ALA A 147 -1.55 -13.11 -17.01
C ALA A 147 -2.17 -13.95 -15.87
N PHE A 148 -2.88 -13.33 -14.93
CA PHE A 148 -3.39 -14.02 -13.74
C PHE A 148 -4.35 -15.19 -14.05
N PRO A 149 -5.36 -15.07 -14.93
CA PRO A 149 -6.20 -16.22 -15.30
C PRO A 149 -5.43 -17.34 -16.00
N LYS A 150 -4.42 -16.99 -16.81
CA LYS A 150 -3.53 -17.97 -17.44
C LYS A 150 -2.74 -18.72 -16.37
N TRP A 151 -2.23 -18.00 -15.36
CA TRP A 151 -1.56 -18.59 -14.21
C TRP A 151 -2.48 -19.52 -13.42
N VAL A 152 -3.71 -19.09 -13.10
CA VAL A 152 -4.71 -19.91 -12.40
C VAL A 152 -4.96 -21.22 -13.14
N THR A 153 -5.09 -21.15 -14.47
CA THR A 153 -5.30 -22.32 -15.33
C THR A 153 -4.08 -23.25 -15.32
N ALA A 154 -2.88 -22.68 -15.55
CA ALA A 154 -1.63 -23.43 -15.53
C ALA A 154 -1.42 -24.11 -14.17
N TRP A 155 -1.63 -23.38 -13.08
CA TRP A 155 -1.56 -23.87 -11.70
C TRP A 155 -2.50 -25.05 -11.47
N GLY A 156 -3.74 -24.98 -11.97
CA GLY A 156 -4.73 -26.06 -11.88
C GLY A 156 -4.29 -27.34 -12.59
N ASN A 157 -3.53 -27.21 -13.69
CA ASN A 157 -3.06 -28.34 -14.49
C ASN A 157 -1.76 -28.97 -13.98
N LEU A 158 -1.03 -28.31 -13.07
CA LEU A 158 0.18 -28.89 -12.47
C LEU A 158 -0.16 -30.14 -11.64
N ASP A 159 0.67 -31.16 -11.78
CA ASP A 159 0.66 -32.31 -10.88
C ASP A 159 1.06 -31.89 -9.44
N HIS A 160 0.79 -32.76 -8.48
CA HIS A 160 1.04 -32.48 -7.07
C HIS A 160 2.52 -32.24 -6.75
N GLU A 161 3.45 -32.97 -7.38
CA GLU A 161 4.89 -32.83 -7.12
C GLU A 161 5.40 -31.49 -7.64
N THR A 162 5.00 -31.11 -8.84
CA THR A 162 5.34 -29.82 -9.46
C THR A 162 4.72 -28.66 -8.68
N ARG A 163 3.45 -28.79 -8.26
CA ARG A 163 2.79 -27.77 -7.42
C ARG A 163 3.50 -27.63 -6.08
N SER A 164 3.78 -28.74 -5.40
CA SER A 164 4.53 -28.77 -4.15
C SER A 164 5.91 -28.14 -4.29
N PHE A 165 6.63 -28.41 -5.39
CA PHE A 165 7.90 -27.73 -5.67
C PHE A 165 7.73 -26.21 -5.78
N VAL A 166 6.73 -25.73 -6.53
CA VAL A 166 6.46 -24.29 -6.70
C VAL A 166 5.86 -23.64 -5.43
N GLU A 167 5.38 -24.42 -4.46
CA GLU A 167 4.99 -23.93 -3.13
C GLU A 167 6.16 -23.93 -2.12
N HIS A 168 7.08 -24.90 -2.19
CA HIS A 168 8.12 -25.09 -1.18
C HIS A 168 9.50 -24.51 -1.57
N SER A 169 9.86 -24.48 -2.86
CA SER A 169 11.18 -24.02 -3.36
C SER A 169 11.32 -22.50 -3.48
N THR A 170 10.19 -21.82 -3.43
CA THR A 170 9.91 -20.41 -3.74
C THR A 170 9.81 -19.55 -2.48
N TRP A 171 9.52 -20.14 -1.32
CA TRP A 171 8.89 -19.44 -0.21
C TRP A 171 9.45 -19.93 1.15
N ASN A 172 10.40 -19.19 1.76
CA ASN A 172 10.77 -19.41 3.17
C ASN A 172 9.63 -18.98 4.11
N GLU A 173 9.76 -19.24 5.41
CA GLU A 173 8.81 -18.89 6.51
C GLU A 173 8.21 -17.47 6.49
N SER A 174 8.85 -16.50 5.82
CA SER A 174 8.28 -15.16 5.59
C SER A 174 7.06 -15.14 4.66
N CYS A 175 6.69 -16.27 4.06
CA CYS A 175 5.75 -16.37 2.94
C CYS A 175 4.59 -17.35 3.18
N LYS A 176 4.01 -17.35 4.38
CA LYS A 176 2.59 -17.70 4.60
C LYS A 176 1.59 -16.93 3.70
N ASN A 177 2.08 -16.04 2.84
CA ASN A 177 1.33 -15.04 2.10
C ASN A 177 1.13 -15.36 0.61
N PHE A 178 1.61 -16.48 0.05
CA PHE A 178 1.36 -16.79 -1.38
C PHE A 178 -0.12 -17.12 -1.64
N HIS A 179 -0.70 -18.01 -0.84
CA HIS A 179 -2.14 -18.28 -0.91
C HIS A 179 -2.95 -17.00 -0.64
N LEU A 180 -2.53 -16.20 0.34
CA LEU A 180 -3.16 -14.90 0.59
C LEU A 180 -3.03 -13.96 -0.62
N TRP A 181 -1.89 -13.91 -1.30
CA TRP A 181 -1.73 -13.13 -2.53
C TRP A 181 -2.64 -13.66 -3.64
N PHE A 182 -2.70 -14.97 -3.84
CA PHE A 182 -3.52 -15.60 -4.88
C PHE A 182 -5.01 -15.36 -4.64
N GLU A 183 -5.48 -15.51 -3.39
CA GLU A 183 -6.85 -15.25 -2.97
C GLU A 183 -7.22 -13.76 -3.04
N ASN A 184 -6.28 -12.87 -2.71
CA ASN A 184 -6.50 -11.43 -2.67
C ASN A 184 -6.02 -10.70 -3.94
N TYR A 185 -5.64 -11.42 -4.99
CA TYR A 185 -5.00 -10.83 -6.17
C TYR A 185 -5.81 -9.67 -6.74
N HIS A 186 -7.09 -9.93 -7.03
CA HIS A 186 -8.00 -8.92 -7.58
C HIS A 186 -8.26 -7.75 -6.62
N ALA A 187 -8.25 -8.00 -5.30
CA ALA A 187 -8.42 -6.94 -4.31
C ALA A 187 -7.19 -6.02 -4.26
N ILE A 188 -5.98 -6.59 -4.25
CA ILE A 188 -4.71 -5.84 -4.32
C ILE A 188 -4.68 -5.01 -5.60
N GLU A 189 -5.02 -5.64 -6.72
CA GLU A 189 -5.01 -5.02 -8.04
C GLU A 189 -6.02 -3.86 -8.16
N ALA A 190 -7.27 -4.08 -7.77
CA ALA A 190 -8.31 -3.05 -7.78
C ALA A 190 -7.94 -1.88 -6.84
N HIS A 191 -7.37 -2.19 -5.68
CA HIS A 191 -6.94 -1.16 -4.73
C HIS A 191 -5.77 -0.34 -5.29
N LEU A 192 -4.80 -0.97 -5.96
CA LEU A 192 -3.69 -0.25 -6.60
C LEU A 192 -4.19 0.69 -7.70
N VAL A 193 -5.13 0.23 -8.53
CA VAL A 193 -5.77 1.09 -9.56
C VAL A 193 -6.47 2.28 -8.90
N TRP A 194 -7.21 2.04 -7.83
CA TRP A 194 -7.89 3.11 -7.08
C TRP A 194 -6.90 4.13 -6.51
N VAL A 195 -5.80 3.69 -5.89
CA VAL A 195 -4.76 4.59 -5.36
C VAL A 195 -4.13 5.43 -6.48
N ILE A 196 -3.78 4.83 -7.62
CA ILE A 196 -3.22 5.57 -8.77
C ILE A 196 -4.22 6.63 -9.26
N GLN A 197 -5.51 6.31 -9.31
CA GLN A 197 -6.54 7.28 -9.70
C GLN A 197 -6.68 8.41 -8.68
N CYS A 198 -6.62 8.11 -7.38
CA CYS A 198 -6.62 9.14 -6.34
C CYS A 198 -5.38 10.05 -6.44
N GLU A 199 -4.19 9.53 -6.71
CA GLU A 199 -2.99 10.35 -6.93
C GLU A 199 -3.16 11.28 -8.14
N MET A 200 -3.74 10.78 -9.23
CA MET A 200 -4.05 11.59 -10.41
C MET A 200 -5.05 12.71 -10.09
N GLU A 201 -6.09 12.43 -9.31
CA GLU A 201 -7.07 13.42 -8.86
C GLU A 201 -6.44 14.47 -7.93
N MET A 202 -5.54 14.04 -7.05
CA MET A 202 -4.80 14.91 -6.12
C MET A 202 -3.81 15.85 -6.82
N ALA A 203 -3.33 15.47 -8.01
CA ALA A 203 -2.48 16.33 -8.84
C ALA A 203 -3.27 17.46 -9.55
N GLU A 204 -4.61 17.41 -9.53
CA GLU A 204 -5.44 18.49 -10.07
C GLU A 204 -5.41 19.73 -9.14
N LYS A 205 -5.62 20.91 -9.72
CA LYS A 205 -5.59 22.16 -8.96
C LYS A 205 -6.76 22.24 -7.97
N ASP A 206 -6.55 23.00 -6.89
CA ASP A 206 -7.59 23.46 -5.95
C ASP A 206 -8.26 22.38 -5.07
N ARG A 207 -7.68 21.17 -4.96
CA ARG A 207 -8.20 20.08 -4.11
C ARG A 207 -8.13 20.32 -2.60
N GLY A 208 -7.31 21.27 -2.16
CA GLY A 208 -7.11 21.56 -0.74
C GLY A 208 -8.38 22.08 -0.04
N ASP A 209 -9.20 22.88 -0.74
CA ASP A 209 -10.44 23.42 -0.18
C ASP A 209 -11.52 22.34 -0.04
N ASP A 210 -11.69 21.50 -1.06
CA ASP A 210 -12.61 20.35 -1.03
C ASP A 210 -12.28 19.39 0.11
N LEU A 211 -10.99 19.07 0.30
CA LEU A 211 -10.51 18.23 1.41
C LEU A 211 -10.79 18.88 2.76
N THR A 212 -10.58 20.19 2.87
CA THR A 212 -10.83 20.94 4.09
C THR A 212 -12.31 20.93 4.46
N ASP A 213 -13.21 21.17 3.49
CA ASP A 213 -14.65 21.08 3.71
C ASP A 213 -15.10 19.66 4.08
N TRP A 214 -14.52 18.65 3.43
CA TRP A 214 -14.83 17.26 3.75
C TRP A 214 -14.42 16.88 5.17
N VAL A 215 -13.19 17.18 5.61
CA VAL A 215 -12.76 16.81 6.97
C VAL A 215 -13.53 17.55 8.06
N LEU A 216 -13.79 18.86 7.85
CA LEU A 216 -14.48 19.68 8.84
C LEU A 216 -15.98 19.32 8.91
N SER A 217 -16.62 18.98 7.78
CA SER A 217 -18.04 18.58 7.79
C SER A 217 -18.28 17.22 8.45
N ARG A 218 -17.35 16.26 8.37
CA ARG A 218 -17.48 14.94 9.01
C ARG A 218 -17.28 15.00 10.52
N GLU A 219 -16.29 15.75 10.96
CA GLU A 219 -15.97 15.87 12.39
C GLU A 219 -16.93 16.83 13.13
N GLY A 220 -17.61 17.73 12.40
CA GLY A 220 -18.60 18.63 12.99
C GLY A 220 -19.89 17.92 13.43
N ARG A 221 -20.24 16.80 12.79
CA ARG A 221 -21.45 16.02 13.14
C ARG A 221 -21.32 15.16 14.39
N THR A 222 -20.10 14.97 14.91
CA THR A 222 -19.83 14.29 16.19
C THR A 222 -19.74 15.27 17.37
N LEU A 223 -19.82 16.58 17.12
CA LEU A 223 -19.71 17.65 18.12
C LEU A 223 -21.07 18.29 18.49
N THR A 224 -22.17 17.78 17.92
CA THR A 224 -23.58 18.10 18.26
C THR A 224 -24.27 16.87 18.80
#